data_AF-A0A392S2E1-F1
#
_entry.id   AF-A0A392S2E1-F1
#
_cell.length_a   1.000
_cell.length_b   1.000
_cell.length_c   1.000
_cell.angle_alpha   90.00
_cell.angle_beta   90.00
_cell.angle_gamma   90.00
#
_symmetry.space_group_name_H-M   'P 1'
#
loop_
_entity.id
_entity.type
_entity.pdbx_description
1 polymer ?
#
loop_
_entity_poly.entity_id
_entity_poly.type
_entity_poly.pdbx_seq_one_letter_code
_entity_poly.pdbx_strand_id
1 'polypeptide(L)'
;MVCSPNGFPKLEVLVIRGFSNLEEWVVENQAMSYLYRLSISDCNKLKTVPDGLKFVASLRELEFRWMPKSFKTRLGIAGEDYHKVQHVPSIVFF
;
A
#
# COMPACT_ATOMS: atom_id res chain seq x y z
N MET A 1 -10.84 2.79 -4.53
CA MET A 1 -10.59 3.92 -3.60
C MET A 1 -9.61 4.88 -4.24
N VAL A 2 -9.83 6.19 -4.13
CA VAL A 2 -8.94 7.22 -4.72
C VAL A 2 -8.46 8.17 -3.61
N CYS A 3 -7.16 8.41 -3.55
CA CYS A 3 -6.55 9.42 -2.69
C CYS A 3 -5.94 10.51 -3.57
N SER A 4 -6.54 11.70 -3.55
CA SER A 4 -6.15 12.81 -4.43
C SER A 4 -5.03 13.67 -3.86
N PRO A 5 -4.34 14.48 -4.69
CA PRO A 5 -3.25 15.35 -4.24
C PRO A 5 -3.71 16.23 -3.09
N ASN A 6 -2.87 16.37 -2.06
CA ASN A 6 -3.19 17.12 -0.84
C ASN A 6 -4.46 16.64 -0.09
N GLY A 7 -5.00 15.46 -0.41
CA GLY A 7 -6.16 14.92 0.29
C GLY A 7 -5.88 14.62 1.76
N PHE A 8 -4.65 14.23 2.08
CA PHE A 8 -4.24 13.84 3.43
C PHE A 8 -2.85 14.42 3.78
N PRO A 9 -2.74 15.75 3.97
CA PRO A 9 -1.46 16.44 4.08
C PRO A 9 -0.71 16.19 5.40
N LYS A 10 -1.32 15.50 6.36
CA LYS A 10 -0.74 15.18 7.68
C LYS A 10 -0.94 13.70 8.07
N LEU A 11 -1.36 12.85 7.14
CA LEU A 11 -1.62 11.45 7.47
C LEU A 11 -0.29 10.71 7.60
N GLU A 12 -0.05 10.20 8.81
CA GLU A 12 1.17 9.48 9.17
C GLU A 12 0.98 7.97 9.18
N VAL A 13 -0.21 7.51 9.58
CA VAL A 13 -0.57 6.09 9.67
C VAL A 13 -1.88 5.84 8.95
N LEU A 14 -1.90 4.85 8.06
CA LEU A 14 -3.10 4.37 7.38
C LEU A 14 -3.32 2.89 7.64
N VAL A 15 -4.52 2.54 8.07
CA VAL A 15 -4.97 1.15 8.22
C VAL A 15 -6.19 0.94 7.33
N ILE A 16 -6.07 0.01 6.38
CA ILE A 16 -7.17 -0.42 5.51
C ILE A 16 -7.53 -1.84 5.94
N ARG A 17 -8.76 -2.04 6.45
CA ARG A 17 -9.20 -3.33 6.98
C ARG A 17 -10.60 -3.71 6.51
N GLY A 18 -10.77 -4.95 6.05
CA GLY A 18 -12.10 -5.54 5.80
C GLY A 18 -12.81 -4.99 4.57
N PHE A 19 -12.07 -4.32 3.67
CA PHE A 19 -12.63 -3.86 2.39
C PHE A 19 -12.65 -5.01 1.38
N SER A 20 -13.55 -5.98 1.60
CA SER A 20 -13.65 -7.21 0.80
C SER A 20 -14.03 -6.98 -0.68
N ASN A 21 -14.60 -5.82 -1.01
CA ASN A 21 -14.96 -5.43 -2.38
C ASN A 21 -13.98 -4.42 -3.01
N LEU A 22 -12.90 -4.04 -2.32
CA LEU A 22 -11.92 -3.12 -2.88
C LEU A 22 -11.03 -3.86 -3.89
N GLU A 23 -11.25 -3.61 -5.17
CA GLU A 23 -10.43 -4.18 -6.24
C GLU A 23 -9.22 -3.31 -6.60
N GLU A 24 -9.43 -1.99 -6.60
CA GLU A 24 -8.47 -1.01 -7.06
C GLU A 24 -8.31 0.13 -6.05
N TRP A 25 -7.05 0.49 -5.84
CA TRP A 25 -6.66 1.63 -5.05
C TRP A 25 -5.75 2.52 -5.89
N VAL A 26 -6.11 3.79 -6.00
CA VAL A 26 -5.35 4.84 -6.69
C VAL A 26 -4.84 5.82 -5.64
N VAL A 27 -3.54 6.07 -5.65
CA VAL A 27 -2.89 7.12 -4.87
C VAL A 27 -2.26 8.05 -5.87
N GLU A 28 -2.76 9.28 -5.92
CA GLU A 28 -2.20 10.32 -6.77
C GLU A 28 -0.96 10.93 -6.10
N ASN A 29 -0.12 11.60 -6.89
CA ASN A 29 1.08 12.24 -6.37
C ASN A 29 0.72 13.23 -5.25
N GLN A 30 1.54 13.26 -4.19
CA GLN A 30 1.35 14.12 -3.01
C GLN A 30 0.04 13.90 -2.23
N ALA A 31 -0.67 12.78 -2.44
CA ALA A 31 -1.89 12.52 -1.69
C ALA A 31 -1.66 12.34 -0.17
N MET A 32 -0.54 11.71 0.20
CA MET A 32 -0.20 11.29 1.57
C MET A 32 1.32 11.39 1.84
N SER A 33 1.91 12.57 1.65
CA SER A 33 3.38 12.75 1.67
C SER A 33 4.07 12.42 3.00
N TYR A 34 3.35 12.37 4.12
CA TYR A 34 3.89 12.11 5.46
C TYR A 34 3.59 10.69 5.98
N LEU A 35 3.02 9.83 5.14
CA LEU A 35 2.64 8.49 5.54
C LEU A 35 3.88 7.64 5.80
N TYR A 36 4.14 7.33 7.08
CA TYR A 36 5.28 6.50 7.48
C TYR A 36 4.89 5.03 7.70
N ARG A 37 3.61 4.74 8.00
CA ARG A 37 3.12 3.37 8.21
C ARG A 37 1.83 3.09 7.47
N LEU A 38 1.79 1.98 6.75
CA LEU A 38 0.61 1.47 6.07
C LEU A 38 0.38 0.00 6.41
N SER A 39 -0.83 -0.31 6.89
CA SER A 39 -1.30 -1.67 7.13
C SER A 39 -2.52 -1.97 6.28
N ILE A 40 -2.47 -3.05 5.50
CA ILE A 40 -3.60 -3.55 4.71
C ILE A 40 -3.97 -4.93 5.22
N SER A 41 -5.25 -5.12 5.54
CA SER A 41 -5.74 -6.39 6.08
C SER A 41 -7.11 -6.78 5.56
N ASP A 42 -7.27 -8.07 5.25
CA ASP A 42 -8.57 -8.64 4.82
C ASP A 42 -9.20 -7.88 3.64
N CYS A 43 -8.37 -7.51 2.66
CA CYS A 43 -8.75 -6.86 1.41
C CYS A 43 -8.58 -7.84 0.24
N ASN A 44 -9.35 -8.94 0.27
CA ASN A 44 -9.09 -10.12 -0.56
C ASN A 44 -9.26 -9.93 -2.08
N LYS A 45 -9.98 -8.88 -2.51
CA LYS A 45 -10.13 -8.53 -3.93
C LYS A 45 -9.13 -7.51 -4.44
N LEU A 46 -8.32 -6.91 -3.55
CA LEU A 46 -7.33 -5.91 -3.95
C LEU A 46 -6.25 -6.60 -4.78
N LYS A 47 -6.07 -6.17 -6.02
CA LYS A 47 -5.19 -6.87 -6.98
C LYS A 47 -3.71 -6.54 -6.76
N THR A 48 -3.42 -5.30 -6.38
CA THR A 48 -2.06 -4.76 -6.24
C THR A 48 -2.07 -3.51 -5.34
N VAL A 49 -0.89 -3.09 -4.88
CA VAL A 49 -0.70 -1.77 -4.30
C VAL A 49 -0.72 -0.68 -5.40
N PRO A 50 -1.18 0.55 -5.08
CA PRO A 50 -1.18 1.66 -6.02
C PRO A 50 0.23 1.99 -6.50
N ASP A 51 0.37 2.31 -7.79
CA ASP A 51 1.64 2.76 -8.37
C ASP A 51 2.17 4.04 -7.68
N GLY A 52 1.26 4.92 -7.24
CA GLY A 52 1.62 6.13 -6.51
C GLY A 52 2.33 5.91 -5.17
N LEU A 53 2.29 4.69 -4.62
CA LEU A 53 3.00 4.36 -3.39
C LEU A 53 4.52 4.52 -3.55
N LYS A 54 5.05 4.38 -4.77
CA LYS A 54 6.47 4.59 -5.08
C LYS A 54 6.97 6.02 -4.82
N PHE A 55 6.05 6.98 -4.72
CA PHE A 55 6.36 8.39 -4.46
C PHE A 55 6.23 8.78 -2.99
N VAL A 56 5.81 7.85 -2.13
CA VAL A 56 5.65 8.09 -0.68
C VAL A 56 6.99 7.84 0.03
N ALA A 57 7.95 8.74 -0.18
CA ALA A 57 9.32 8.58 0.34
C ALA A 57 9.44 8.51 1.87
N SER A 58 8.40 8.97 2.59
CA SER A 58 8.29 8.88 4.05
C SER A 58 7.93 7.49 4.55
N LEU A 59 7.44 6.59 3.68
CA LEU A 59 6.96 5.27 4.08
C LEU A 59 8.11 4.40 4.60
N ARG A 60 7.94 3.92 5.84
CA ARG A 60 8.91 3.09 6.56
C ARG A 60 8.42 1.67 6.80
N GLU A 61 7.12 1.52 7.02
CA GLU A 61 6.51 0.28 7.44
C GLU A 61 5.33 -0.10 6.55
N LEU A 62 5.41 -1.28 5.96
CA LEU A 62 4.36 -1.93 5.19
C LEU A 62 3.98 -3.26 5.82
N GLU A 63 2.73 -3.39 6.22
CA GLU A 63 2.18 -4.62 6.77
C GLU A 63 1.01 -5.13 5.94
N PHE A 64 1.06 -6.40 5.57
CA PHE A 64 -0.03 -7.09 4.90
C PHE A 64 -0.49 -8.25 5.78
N ARG A 65 -1.74 -8.23 6.24
CA ARG A 65 -2.30 -9.29 7.09
C ARG A 65 -3.50 -9.94 6.43
N TRP A 66 -3.59 -11.26 6.47
CA TRP A 66 -4.77 -11.96 5.91
C TRP A 66 -5.02 -11.60 4.44
N MET A 67 -3.95 -11.33 3.68
CA MET A 67 -4.02 -11.03 2.24
C MET A 67 -3.82 -12.31 1.43
N PRO A 68 -4.41 -12.42 0.21
CA PRO A 68 -4.23 -13.57 -0.66
C PRO A 68 -2.75 -13.84 -0.96
N LYS A 69 -2.38 -15.11 -1.08
CA LYS A 69 -0.99 -15.50 -1.45
C LYS A 69 -0.57 -14.90 -2.79
N SER A 70 -1.49 -14.84 -3.77
CA SER A 70 -1.25 -14.22 -5.08
C SER A 70 -0.83 -12.75 -4.95
N PHE A 71 -1.48 -11.99 -4.06
CA PHE A 71 -1.13 -10.61 -3.78
C PHE A 71 0.29 -10.50 -3.18
N LYS A 72 0.60 -11.34 -2.19
CA LYS A 72 1.93 -11.35 -1.55
C LYS A 72 3.04 -11.69 -2.55
N THR A 73 2.83 -12.65 -3.45
CA THR A 73 3.81 -13.05 -4.47
C THR A 73 4.17 -11.89 -5.41
N ARG A 74 3.21 -11.05 -5.79
CA ARG A 74 3.46 -9.87 -6.65
C ARG A 74 4.40 -8.86 -5.99
N LEU A 75 4.44 -8.79 -4.66
CA LEU A 75 5.30 -7.90 -3.87
C LEU A 75 6.62 -8.52 -3.43
N GLY A 76 6.89 -9.79 -3.74
CA GLY A 76 8.21 -10.40 -3.50
C GLY A 76 9.30 -9.81 -4.38
N ILE A 77 10.58 -10.04 -4.09
CA ILE A 77 11.72 -9.41 -4.82
C ILE A 77 11.66 -9.63 -6.34
N ALA A 78 11.21 -10.81 -6.79
CA ALA A 78 11.02 -11.13 -8.21
C ALA A 78 9.58 -10.87 -8.71
N GLY A 79 8.75 -10.25 -7.87
CA GLY A 79 7.36 -9.95 -8.14
C GLY A 79 7.21 -8.68 -8.96
N GLU A 80 6.23 -8.68 -9.85
CA GLU A 80 5.95 -7.59 -10.79
C GLU A 80 5.67 -6.23 -10.11
N ASP A 81 5.20 -6.22 -8.86
CA ASP A 81 4.86 -5.00 -8.12
C ASP A 81 5.92 -4.56 -7.12
N TYR A 82 7.04 -5.29 -7.00
CA TYR A 82 8.09 -4.97 -6.04
C TYR A 82 8.64 -3.54 -6.21
N HIS A 83 8.74 -3.08 -7.47
CA HIS A 83 9.21 -1.74 -7.80
C HIS A 83 8.39 -0.61 -7.14
N LYS A 84 7.14 -0.88 -6.76
CA LYS A 84 6.24 0.07 -6.08
C LYS A 84 6.57 0.24 -4.59
N VAL A 85 7.24 -0.75 -3.99
CA VAL A 85 7.48 -0.83 -2.54
C VAL A 85 8.95 -1.02 -2.17
N GLN A 86 9.85 -1.21 -3.14
CA GLN A 86 11.28 -1.46 -2.92
C GLN A 86 12.01 -0.38 -2.10
N HIS A 87 11.47 0.84 -2.00
CA HIS A 87 12.02 1.93 -1.21
C HIS A 87 11.66 1.84 0.28
N VAL A 88 10.76 0.93 0.66
CA VAL A 88 10.27 0.77 2.03
C VAL A 88 11.20 -0.17 2.80
N PRO A 89 11.82 0.28 3.91
CA PRO A 89 12.77 -0.52 4.68
C PRO A 89 12.18 -1.77 5.34
N SER A 90 10.91 -1.74 5.75
CA SER A 90 10.25 -2.84 6.46
C SER A 90 8.97 -3.25 5.76
N ILE A 91 8.97 -4.46 5.19
CA ILE A 91 7.80 -5.08 4.55
C ILE A 91 7.55 -6.43 5.21
N VAL A 92 6.40 -6.56 5.88
CA VAL A 92 6.06 -7.76 6.66
C VAL A 92 4.73 -8.35 6.17
N PHE A 93 4.72 -9.68 6.04
CA PHE A 93 3.55 -10.44 5.59
C PHE A 93 3.10 -11.39 6.71
N PHE A 94 1.84 -11.26 7.12
CA PHE A 94 1.15 -12.14 8.07
C PHE A 94 0.02 -12.89 7.37
#